data_AF-A0A1B7LFC0-F1
#
_entry.id   AF-A0A1B7LFC0-F1
#
_cell.length_a   1.000
_cell.length_b   1.000
_cell.length_c   1.000
_cell.angle_alpha   90.00
_cell.angle_beta   90.00
_cell.angle_gamma   90.00
#
_symmetry.space_group_name_H-M   'P 1'
#
loop_
_entity.id
_entity.type
_entity.pdbx_description
1 polymer ?
#
loop_
_entity_poly.entity_id
_entity_poly.type
_entity_poly.pdbx_seq_one_letter_code
_entity_poly.pdbx_strand_id
1 'polypeptide(L)'
;MASDGTLRLLALTLPAYLPDFKGIYLIEEPENGIHPRAVEAMFQSLSSVYNAQILLATHSPVILSQAGADNILCFARTANGATDIVPGNKHPALREWRGETNLSVLFAGGVLG
;
A
#
# COMPACT_ATOMS: atom_id res chain seq x y z
N MET A 1 -28.64 4.41 8.14
CA MET A 1 -27.79 5.09 7.13
C MET A 1 -26.34 4.75 7.46
N ALA A 2 -25.53 4.35 6.47
CA ALA A 2 -24.10 4.05 6.69
C ALA A 2 -23.25 5.29 6.44
N SER A 3 -22.10 5.42 7.12
CA SER A 3 -21.14 6.49 6.84
C SER A 3 -20.32 6.18 5.59
N ASP A 4 -19.76 7.22 4.97
CA ASP A 4 -18.91 7.08 3.77
C ASP A 4 -17.73 6.14 4.01
N GLY A 5 -17.09 6.24 5.19
CA GLY A 5 -15.99 5.34 5.56
C GLY A 5 -16.41 3.88 5.64
N THR A 6 -17.63 3.60 6.12
CA THR A 6 -18.18 2.24 6.15
C THR A 6 -18.47 1.73 4.73
N LEU A 7 -19.04 2.56 3.85
CA LEU A 7 -19.30 2.19 2.46
C LEU A 7 -18.00 1.92 1.70
N ARG A 8 -16.97 2.74 1.89
CA ARG A 8 -15.66 2.56 1.27
C ARG A 8 -14.94 1.31 1.79
N LEU A 9 -14.98 1.07 3.09
CA LEU A 9 -14.44 -0.16 3.69
C LEU A 9 -15.12 -1.39 3.08
N LEU A 10 -16.44 -1.39 2.96
CA LEU A 10 -17.19 -2.48 2.33
C LEU A 10 -16.79 -2.64 0.85
N ALA A 11 -16.73 -1.56 0.07
CA ALA A 11 -16.33 -1.60 -1.33
C ALA A 11 -14.92 -2.17 -1.54
N LEU A 12 -13.96 -1.82 -0.68
CA LEU A 12 -12.56 -2.25 -0.80
C LEU A 12 -12.30 -3.65 -0.22
N THR A 13 -13.19 -4.16 0.63
CA THR A 13 -13.06 -5.53 1.17
C THR A 13 -13.80 -6.57 0.34
N LEU A 14 -14.85 -6.17 -0.39
CA LEU A 14 -15.64 -7.05 -1.25
C LEU A 14 -14.84 -7.87 -2.29
N PRO A 15 -13.81 -7.32 -2.98
CA PRO A 15 -13.06 -8.07 -4.00
C PRO A 15 -12.53 -9.44 -3.55
N ALA A 16 -12.15 -9.58 -2.29
CA ALA A 16 -11.66 -10.84 -1.71
C ALA A 16 -12.71 -11.96 -1.68
N TYR A 17 -13.99 -11.61 -1.79
CA TYR A 17 -15.12 -12.53 -1.69
C TYR A 17 -15.87 -12.70 -3.02
N LEU A 18 -15.49 -11.98 -4.07
CA LEU A 18 -16.14 -12.08 -5.37
C LEU A 18 -15.63 -13.30 -6.14
N PRO A 19 -16.51 -14.24 -6.54
CA PRO A 19 -16.11 -15.32 -7.42
C PRO A 19 -15.64 -14.75 -8.77
N ASP A 20 -14.57 -15.33 -9.31
CA ASP A 20 -13.98 -14.93 -10.60
C ASP A 20 -13.48 -13.48 -10.69
N PHE A 21 -13.14 -12.85 -9.55
CA PHE A 21 -12.46 -11.56 -9.56
C PHE A 21 -11.06 -11.68 -10.19
N LYS A 22 -10.86 -11.05 -11.35
CA LYS A 22 -9.66 -11.15 -12.19
C LYS A 22 -9.33 -9.80 -12.83
N GLY A 23 -8.08 -9.60 -13.22
CA GLY A 23 -7.63 -8.40 -13.92
C GLY A 23 -6.61 -7.60 -13.13
N ILE A 24 -6.47 -6.32 -13.47
CA ILE A 24 -5.55 -5.38 -12.83
C ILE A 24 -6.37 -4.20 -12.31
N TYR A 25 -6.21 -3.87 -11.04
CA TYR A 25 -6.94 -2.80 -10.36
C TYR A 25 -5.94 -1.79 -9.78
N LEU A 26 -6.18 -0.52 -10.04
CA LEU A 26 -5.40 0.59 -9.49
C LEU A 26 -6.30 1.36 -8.53
N ILE A 27 -5.83 1.54 -7.29
CA ILE A 27 -6.59 2.22 -6.24
C ILE A 27 -5.71 3.30 -5.63
N GLU A 28 -6.15 4.55 -5.79
CA GLU A 28 -5.50 5.72 -5.22
C GLU A 28 -6.02 5.97 -3.80
N GLU A 29 -5.10 6.10 -2.85
CA GLU A 29 -5.34 6.43 -1.44
C GLU A 29 -6.52 5.65 -0.83
N PRO A 30 -6.47 4.29 -0.84
CA PRO A 30 -7.57 3.45 -0.34
C PRO A 30 -7.92 3.72 1.13
N GLU A 31 -6.97 4.22 1.92
CA GLU A 31 -7.14 4.60 3.32
C GLU A 31 -8.02 5.84 3.54
N ASN A 32 -8.20 6.69 2.52
CA ASN A 32 -8.88 7.97 2.69
C ASN A 32 -10.34 7.79 3.10
N GLY A 33 -10.73 8.45 4.20
CA GLY A 33 -12.08 8.38 4.76
C GLY A 33 -12.38 7.08 5.53
N ILE A 34 -11.43 6.15 5.62
CA ILE A 34 -11.53 4.96 6.46
C ILE A 34 -10.98 5.28 7.86
N HIS A 35 -11.66 4.81 8.90
CA HIS A 35 -11.15 4.94 10.25
C HIS A 35 -9.78 4.24 10.37
N PRO A 36 -8.73 4.85 11.00
CA PRO A 36 -7.38 4.30 11.00
C PRO A 36 -7.28 2.84 11.45
N ARG A 37 -8.07 2.43 12.46
CA ARG A 37 -8.15 1.04 12.94
C ARG A 37 -8.68 0.02 11.92
N ALA A 38 -9.32 0.46 10.84
CA ALA A 38 -9.87 -0.41 9.81
C ALA A 38 -9.00 -0.46 8.54
N VAL A 39 -7.98 0.41 8.42
CA VAL A 39 -7.07 0.45 7.27
C VAL A 39 -6.29 -0.85 7.14
N GLU A 40 -5.83 -1.41 8.27
CA GLU A 40 -5.13 -2.70 8.28
C GLU A 40 -6.03 -3.83 7.76
N ALA A 41 -7.26 -3.94 8.26
CA ALA A 41 -8.21 -4.95 7.81
C ALA A 41 -8.56 -4.79 6.31
N MET A 42 -8.70 -3.55 5.84
CA MET A 42 -8.89 -3.24 4.42
C MET A 42 -7.71 -3.74 3.57
N PHE A 43 -6.48 -3.43 3.99
CA PHE A 43 -5.27 -3.84 3.27
C PHE A 43 -5.10 -5.37 3.24
N GLN A 44 -5.36 -6.05 4.36
CA GLN A 44 -5.32 -7.51 4.45
C GLN A 44 -6.37 -8.16 3.54
N SER A 45 -7.56 -7.56 3.44
CA SER A 45 -8.60 -8.03 2.53
C SER A 45 -8.16 -7.90 1.07
N LEU A 46 -7.62 -6.75 0.66
CA LEU A 46 -7.10 -6.57 -0.71
C LEU A 46 -5.92 -7.52 -1.00
N SER A 47 -5.05 -7.74 -0.02
CA SER A 47 -3.92 -8.69 -0.14
C SER A 47 -4.36 -10.15 -0.28
N SER A 48 -5.60 -10.46 0.10
CA SER A 48 -6.20 -11.80 -0.03
C SER A 48 -6.84 -12.04 -1.41
N VAL A 49 -6.71 -11.10 -2.34
CA VAL A 49 -7.14 -11.27 -3.73
C VAL A 49 -6.02 -11.92 -4.54
N TYR A 50 -6.10 -13.23 -4.74
CA TYR A 50 -5.03 -14.01 -5.39
C TYR A 50 -5.13 -14.07 -6.92
N ASN A 51 -6.32 -13.88 -7.48
CA ASN A 51 -6.59 -14.07 -8.92
C ASN A 51 -6.56 -12.76 -9.73
N ALA A 52 -6.25 -11.63 -9.08
CA ALA A 52 -6.12 -10.32 -9.70
C ALA A 52 -4.89 -9.60 -9.15
N GLN A 53 -4.34 -8.66 -9.92
CA GLN A 53 -3.27 -7.78 -9.47
C GLN A 53 -3.86 -6.48 -8.93
N ILE A 54 -3.54 -6.14 -7.69
CA ILE A 54 -3.98 -4.90 -7.05
C ILE A 54 -2.78 -3.99 -6.83
N LEU A 55 -2.83 -2.80 -7.41
CA LEU A 55 -1.83 -1.75 -7.27
C LEU A 55 -2.43 -0.62 -6.43
N LEU A 56 -1.76 -0.29 -5.33
CA LEU A 56 -2.20 0.76 -4.41
C LEU A 56 -1.21 1.92 -4.45
N ALA A 57 -1.71 3.13 -4.67
CA ALA A 57 -0.95 4.35 -4.38
C ALA A 57 -1.34 4.80 -2.97
N THR A 58 -0.35 5.00 -2.10
CA THR A 58 -0.61 5.31 -0.69
C THR A 58 0.52 6.12 -0.08
N HIS A 59 0.15 6.98 0.86
CA HIS A 59 1.06 7.64 1.79
C HIS A 59 0.88 7.13 3.22
N SER A 60 0.10 6.07 3.42
CA SER A 60 -0.24 5.51 4.72
C SER A 60 0.93 4.70 5.31
N PRO A 61 1.49 5.13 6.45
CA PRO A 61 2.47 4.34 7.16
C PRO A 61 1.90 2.99 7.63
N VAL A 62 0.58 2.93 7.88
CA VAL A 62 -0.10 1.69 8.28
C VAL A 62 -0.05 0.65 7.17
N ILE A 63 -0.30 1.04 5.91
CA ILE A 63 -0.21 0.13 4.76
C ILE A 63 1.24 -0.31 4.53
N LEU A 64 2.19 0.64 4.55
CA LEU A 64 3.61 0.34 4.37
C LEU A 64 4.17 -0.62 5.42
N SER A 65 3.67 -0.55 6.66
CA SER A 65 4.07 -1.48 7.72
C SER A 65 3.69 -2.94 7.44
N GLN A 66 2.71 -3.18 6.57
CA GLN A 66 2.16 -4.50 6.27
C GLN A 66 2.59 -5.05 4.90
N ALA A 67 2.91 -4.20 3.93
CA ALA A 67 3.20 -4.62 2.55
C ALA A 67 4.50 -5.44 2.42
N GLY A 68 5.52 -5.12 3.22
CA GLY A 68 6.86 -5.70 3.08
C GLY A 68 7.64 -5.16 1.87
N ALA A 69 8.97 -5.22 1.93
CA ALA A 69 9.84 -4.56 0.95
C ALA A 69 9.72 -5.12 -0.49
N ASP A 70 9.30 -6.38 -0.65
CA ASP A 70 9.12 -7.00 -1.96
C ASP A 70 7.86 -6.51 -2.69
N ASN A 71 6.88 -5.97 -1.97
CA ASN A 71 5.61 -5.52 -2.53
C ASN A 71 5.47 -4.00 -2.62
N ILE A 72 6.57 -3.25 -2.45
CA ILE A 72 6.56 -1.78 -2.55
C ILE A 72 7.38 -1.29 -3.74
N LEU A 73 6.91 -0.20 -4.34
CA LEU A 73 7.64 0.61 -5.30
C LEU A 73 7.79 2.01 -4.69
N CYS A 74 9.02 2.46 -4.52
CA CYS A 74 9.33 3.79 -3.99
C CYS A 74 9.42 4.79 -5.15
N PHE A 75 8.65 5.86 -5.08
CA PHE A 75 8.62 6.92 -6.09
C PHE A 75 9.28 8.17 -5.51
N ALA A 76 10.27 8.70 -6.22
CA ALA A 76 10.96 9.93 -5.83
C ALA A 76 11.07 10.88 -7.03
N ARG A 77 11.22 12.18 -6.76
CA ARG A 77 11.49 13.17 -7.81
C ARG A 77 12.97 13.48 -7.87
N THR A 78 13.58 13.24 -9.03
CA THR A 78 14.99 13.58 -9.31
C THR A 78 15.22 15.09 -9.27
N ALA A 79 16.49 15.51 -9.14
CA ALA A 79 16.88 16.92 -9.17
C ALA A 79 16.45 17.64 -10.47
N ASN A 80 16.33 16.90 -11.57
CA ASN A 80 15.90 17.42 -12.87
C ASN A 80 14.36 17.41 -13.05
N GLY A 81 13.61 17.03 -12.02
CA GLY A 81 12.14 17.02 -12.02
C GLY A 81 11.48 15.76 -12.57
N ALA A 82 12.25 14.79 -13.06
CA ALA A 82 11.72 13.49 -13.51
C ALA A 82 11.39 12.56 -12.32
N THR A 83 10.49 11.60 -12.53
CA THR A 83 10.16 10.55 -11.56
C THR A 83 11.15 9.38 -11.66
N ASP A 84 11.72 9.00 -10.53
CA ASP A 84 12.48 7.76 -10.36
C ASP A 84 11.65 6.74 -9.57
N ILE A 85 11.78 5.47 -9.93
CA ILE A 85 10.99 4.37 -9.34
C ILE A 85 11.94 3.23 -8.99
N VAL A 86 12.02 2.91 -7.70
CA VAL A 86 12.89 1.84 -7.20
C VAL A 86 12.06 0.80 -6.44
N PRO A 87 12.13 -0.49 -6.81
CA PRO A 87 11.53 -1.55 -6.00
C PRO A 87 12.10 -1.57 -4.58
N GLY A 88 11.26 -1.79 -3.57
CA GLY A 88 11.70 -1.74 -2.16
C GLY A 88 12.87 -2.68 -1.86
N ASN A 89 12.81 -3.91 -2.36
CA ASN A 89 13.90 -4.89 -2.22
C ASN A 89 15.20 -4.54 -2.95
N LYS A 90 15.19 -3.51 -3.82
CA LYS A 90 16.36 -2.96 -4.50
C LYS A 90 16.70 -1.56 -4.00
N HIS A 91 15.93 -1.01 -3.07
CA HIS A 91 16.11 0.34 -2.57
C HIS A 91 17.49 0.46 -1.88
N PRO A 92 18.34 1.43 -2.24
CA PRO A 92 19.68 1.56 -1.69
C PRO A 92 19.71 1.59 -0.16
N ALA A 93 18.74 2.29 0.45
CA ALA A 93 18.61 2.38 1.91
C ALA A 93 18.10 1.09 2.57
N LEU A 94 17.55 0.14 1.82
CA LEU A 94 17.07 -1.16 2.32
C LEU A 94 18.03 -2.32 2.03
N ARG A 95 19.16 -2.09 1.35
CA ARG A 95 20.11 -3.16 0.98
C ARG A 95 20.66 -3.95 2.17
N GLU A 96 20.95 -3.27 3.27
CA GLU A 96 21.44 -3.89 4.51
C GLU A 96 20.36 -3.97 5.59
N TRP A 97 19.13 -3.58 5.25
CA TRP A 97 18.00 -3.61 6.17
C TRP A 97 17.57 -5.06 6.41
N ARG A 98 17.60 -5.47 7.68
CA ARG A 98 17.32 -6.86 8.10
C ARG A 98 15.87 -7.08 8.58
N GLY A 99 14.98 -6.12 8.36
CA GLY A 99 13.59 -6.21 8.84
C GLY A 99 13.36 -5.72 10.26
N GLU A 100 14.40 -5.26 10.98
CA GLU A 100 14.29 -4.84 12.39
C GLU A 100 13.51 -3.52 12.55
N THR A 101 13.76 -2.55 11.67
CA THR A 101 13.07 -1.26 11.68
C THR A 101 11.83 -1.32 10.80
N ASN A 102 10.67 -0.93 11.33
CA ASN A 102 9.43 -0.91 10.54
C ASN A 102 9.54 0.04 9.33
N LEU A 103 9.08 -0.38 8.16
CA LEU A 103 9.10 0.43 6.92
C LEU A 103 8.35 1.76 7.08
N SER A 104 7.32 1.80 7.92
CA SER A 104 6.59 3.05 8.26
C SER A 104 7.50 4.11 8.89
N VAL A 105 8.47 3.70 9.71
CA VAL A 105 9.43 4.60 10.35
C VAL A 105 10.43 5.13 9.33
N LEU A 106 10.92 4.25 8.44
CA LEU A 106 11.83 4.65 7.36
C LEU A 106 11.16 5.63 6.40
N PHE A 107 9.89 5.38 6.06
CA PHE A 107 9.08 6.29 5.25
C PHE A 107 8.89 7.65 5.94
N ALA A 108 8.47 7.65 7.21
CA ALA A 108 8.28 8.89 7.97
C ALA A 108 9.59 9.69 8.14
N GLY A 109 10.74 9.01 8.19
CA GLY A 109 12.06 9.63 8.21
C GLY A 109 12.56 10.15 6.86
N GLY A 110 11.78 10.01 5.78
CA GLY A 110 12.18 10.42 4.43
C GLY A 110 13.23 9.53 3.78
N VAL A 111 13.42 8.31 4.28
CA VAL A 111 14.44 7.37 3.77
C VAL A 111 14.01 6.69 2.47
N LEU A 112 12.69 6.60 2.23
CA LEU A 112 12.08 5.88 1.11
C LEU A 112 11.47 6.80 0.03
N GLY A 113 11.72 8.11 0.08
CA GLY A 113 11.13 9.13 -0.82
C GLY A 113 12.13 10.17 -1.30
#